data_AF-A0A3G2E4W9-F1
#
_entry.id   AF-A0A3G2E4W9-F1
#
_cell.length_a   1.000
_cell.length_b   1.000
_cell.length_c   1.000
_cell.angle_alpha   90.00
_cell.angle_beta   90.00
_cell.angle_gamma   90.00
#
_symmetry.space_group_name_H-M   'P 1'
#
loop_
_entity.id
_entity.type
_entity.pdbx_description
1 polymer ?
#
loop_
_entity_poly.entity_id
_entity_poly.type
_entity_poly.pdbx_seq_one_letter_code
_entity_poly.pdbx_strand_id
1 'polypeptide(L)'
;MPTWTSPPQLVALAAFYARAQAHPETISDAAFLEAVKAAHWPTNCWSYVEASFAIIAPACLLRPHLSAELIVFPIDAMIAGGLDDAGQVIAIGLDCAMRDAPYVEVSEDGGRWLTQVWPGLGAVVENVFQARLQAALADDDDE
;
A
#
# COMPACT_ATOMS: atom_id res chain seq x y z
N MET A 1 -10.69 -10.65 4.98
CA MET A 1 -10.96 -9.73 3.86
C MET A 1 -11.49 -8.40 4.39
N PRO A 2 -11.19 -7.26 3.73
CA PRO A 2 -11.74 -5.96 4.10
C PRO A 2 -13.27 -5.89 3.97
N THR A 3 -13.92 -5.14 4.86
CA THR A 3 -15.39 -4.96 4.90
C THR A 3 -15.78 -3.49 4.76
N TRP A 4 -15.00 -2.71 4.00
CA TRP A 4 -15.24 -1.29 3.79
C TRP A 4 -16.65 -1.05 3.21
N THR A 5 -17.36 -0.08 3.76
CA THR A 5 -18.68 0.37 3.32
C THR A 5 -18.63 1.73 2.60
N SER A 6 -17.49 2.40 2.66
CA SER A 6 -17.20 3.72 2.10
C SER A 6 -15.68 3.91 2.00
N PRO A 7 -15.17 4.69 1.03
CA PRO A 7 -15.86 5.22 -0.15
C PRO A 7 -16.20 4.11 -1.18
N PRO A 8 -17.01 4.39 -2.23
CA PRO A 8 -17.46 3.36 -3.19
C PRO A 8 -16.34 2.55 -3.85
N GLN A 9 -15.19 3.17 -4.11
CA GLN A 9 -14.05 2.45 -4.69
C GLN A 9 -13.48 1.37 -3.74
N LEU A 10 -13.52 1.58 -2.42
CA LEU A 10 -13.10 0.56 -1.46
C LEU A 10 -14.11 -0.58 -1.37
N VAL A 11 -15.41 -0.27 -1.45
CA VAL A 11 -16.45 -1.30 -1.54
C VAL A 11 -16.24 -2.18 -2.77
N ALA A 12 -15.97 -1.56 -3.93
CA ALA A 12 -15.68 -2.28 -5.17
C ALA A 12 -14.39 -3.11 -5.07
N LEU A 13 -13.33 -2.56 -4.45
CA LEU A 13 -12.08 -3.26 -4.24
C LEU A 13 -12.24 -4.46 -3.29
N ALA A 14 -13.02 -4.33 -2.22
CA ALA A 14 -13.28 -5.45 -1.29
C ALA A 14 -13.98 -6.61 -2.02
N ALA A 15 -14.98 -6.31 -2.86
CA ALA A 15 -15.63 -7.31 -3.70
C ALA A 15 -14.66 -7.93 -4.72
N PHE A 16 -13.77 -7.12 -5.30
CA PHE A 16 -12.73 -7.60 -6.21
C PHE A 16 -11.74 -8.54 -5.51
N TYR A 17 -11.27 -8.22 -4.29
CA TYR A 17 -10.41 -9.09 -3.49
C TYR A 17 -11.08 -10.40 -3.13
N ALA A 18 -12.37 -10.38 -2.76
CA ALA A 18 -13.13 -11.61 -2.52
C ALA A 18 -13.17 -12.50 -3.78
N ARG A 19 -13.35 -11.91 -4.96
CA ARG A 19 -13.31 -12.64 -6.25
C ARG A 19 -11.91 -13.19 -6.55
N ALA A 20 -10.86 -12.38 -6.35
CA ALA A 20 -9.47 -12.77 -6.59
C ALA A 20 -9.00 -13.88 -5.65
N GLN A 21 -9.56 -13.95 -4.44
CA GLN A 21 -9.34 -15.05 -3.51
C GLN A 21 -10.04 -16.34 -3.95
N ALA A 22 -11.30 -16.23 -4.39
CA ALA A 22 -12.10 -17.39 -4.80
C ALA A 22 -11.63 -18.01 -6.13
N HIS A 23 -11.12 -17.19 -7.05
CA HIS A 23 -10.76 -17.59 -8.41
C HIS A 23 -9.41 -16.97 -8.85
N PRO A 24 -8.30 -17.34 -8.20
CA PRO A 24 -7.01 -16.67 -8.39
C PRO A 24 -6.48 -16.70 -9.82
N GLU A 25 -6.79 -17.73 -10.60
CA GLU A 25 -6.37 -17.90 -11.99
C GLU A 25 -7.11 -17.00 -13.00
N THR A 26 -8.20 -16.36 -12.58
CA THR A 26 -9.09 -15.60 -13.48
C THR A 26 -8.72 -14.12 -13.62
N ILE A 27 -7.81 -13.63 -12.78
CA ILE A 27 -7.38 -12.24 -12.75
C ILE A 27 -5.87 -12.22 -12.97
N SER A 28 -5.42 -11.58 -14.05
CA SER A 28 -4.00 -11.36 -14.30
C SER A 28 -3.41 -10.38 -13.31
N ASP A 29 -2.09 -10.47 -13.09
CA ASP A 29 -1.38 -9.56 -12.20
C ASP A 29 -1.54 -8.10 -12.62
N ALA A 30 -1.51 -7.81 -13.92
CA ALA A 30 -1.75 -6.46 -14.43
C ALA A 30 -3.15 -5.94 -14.09
N ALA A 31 -4.19 -6.75 -14.29
CA ALA A 31 -5.56 -6.37 -13.93
C ALA A 31 -5.74 -6.21 -12.41
N PHE A 32 -5.01 -7.01 -11.63
CA PHE A 32 -4.98 -6.91 -10.18
C PHE A 32 -4.36 -5.58 -9.74
N LEU A 33 -3.16 -5.26 -10.22
CA LEU A 33 -2.47 -4.00 -9.91
C LEU A 33 -3.30 -2.78 -10.30
N GLU A 34 -3.92 -2.78 -11.49
CA GLU A 34 -4.78 -1.68 -11.93
C GLU A 34 -6.01 -1.51 -11.03
N ALA A 35 -6.64 -2.59 -10.59
CA ALA A 35 -7.76 -2.52 -9.65
C ALA A 35 -7.34 -1.94 -8.29
N VAL A 36 -6.17 -2.33 -7.77
CA VAL A 36 -5.63 -1.79 -6.52
C VAL A 36 -5.27 -0.31 -6.65
N LYS A 37 -4.62 0.07 -7.76
CA LYS A 37 -4.29 1.46 -8.07
C LYS A 37 -5.53 2.33 -8.15
N ALA A 38 -6.56 1.88 -8.87
CA ALA A 38 -7.82 2.60 -9.03
C ALA A 38 -8.61 2.82 -7.73
N ALA A 39 -8.29 2.07 -6.67
CA ALA A 39 -8.90 2.25 -5.36
C ALA A 39 -8.29 3.40 -4.54
N HIS A 40 -7.16 3.97 -4.95
CA HIS A 40 -6.55 5.13 -4.30
C HIS A 40 -7.21 6.44 -4.78
N TRP A 41 -7.12 7.49 -3.97
CA TRP A 41 -7.66 8.82 -4.32
C TRP A 41 -6.78 9.95 -3.77
N PRO A 42 -6.86 11.17 -4.35
CA PRO A 42 -6.13 12.32 -3.85
C PRO A 42 -6.55 12.71 -2.42
N THR A 43 -5.57 12.88 -1.55
CA THR A 43 -5.69 13.41 -0.18
C THR A 43 -4.32 13.94 0.26
N ASN A 44 -4.14 14.37 1.50
CA ASN A 44 -2.81 14.75 2.00
C ASN A 44 -1.89 13.52 2.08
N CYS A 45 -0.57 13.72 1.96
CA CYS A 45 0.42 12.64 1.87
C CYS A 45 0.27 11.60 2.99
N TRP A 46 0.12 12.02 4.24
CA TRP A 46 0.07 11.11 5.39
C TRP A 46 -1.26 10.34 5.48
N SER A 47 -2.39 10.99 5.17
CA SER A 47 -3.66 10.26 5.02
C SER A 47 -3.62 9.29 3.84
N TYR A 48 -2.89 9.61 2.78
CA TYR A 48 -2.67 8.70 1.66
C TYR A 48 -1.83 7.49 2.10
N VAL A 49 -0.78 7.68 2.89
CA VAL A 49 0.01 6.57 3.46
C VAL A 49 -0.89 5.61 4.25
N GLU A 50 -1.72 6.13 5.15
CA GLU A 50 -2.66 5.32 5.93
C GLU A 50 -3.66 4.57 5.03
N ALA A 51 -4.28 5.27 4.06
CA ALA A 51 -5.17 4.64 3.09
C ALA A 51 -4.46 3.56 2.27
N SER A 52 -3.25 3.84 1.82
CA SER A 52 -2.51 2.98 0.93
C SER A 52 -2.13 1.69 1.64
N PHE A 53 -1.64 1.74 2.89
CA PHE A 53 -1.40 0.51 3.65
C PHE A 53 -2.66 -0.32 3.88
N ALA A 54 -3.80 0.31 4.18
CA ALA A 54 -5.07 -0.39 4.30
C ALA A 54 -5.47 -1.08 2.98
N ILE A 55 -5.24 -0.43 1.85
CA ILE A 55 -5.53 -0.93 0.51
C ILE A 55 -4.59 -2.07 0.10
N ILE A 56 -3.27 -1.90 0.26
CA ILE A 56 -2.27 -2.82 -0.29
C ILE A 56 -2.03 -4.04 0.58
N ALA A 57 -2.20 -3.96 1.90
CA ALA A 57 -1.87 -5.10 2.77
C ALA A 57 -2.70 -6.37 2.44
N PRO A 58 -4.03 -6.31 2.19
CA PRO A 58 -4.79 -7.44 1.67
C PRO A 58 -4.34 -7.88 0.27
N ALA A 59 -3.91 -6.94 -0.59
CA ALA A 59 -3.41 -7.26 -1.92
C ALA A 59 -2.09 -8.05 -1.86
N CYS A 60 -1.15 -7.64 -1.01
CA CYS A 60 0.12 -8.34 -0.77
C CYS A 60 -0.11 -9.74 -0.19
N LEU A 61 -1.17 -9.95 0.60
CA LEU A 61 -1.55 -11.30 1.05
C LEU A 61 -2.06 -12.18 -0.09
N LEU A 62 -2.86 -11.61 -1.00
CA LEU A 62 -3.42 -12.32 -2.15
C LEU A 62 -2.37 -12.62 -3.24
N ARG A 63 -1.39 -11.73 -3.40
CA ARG A 63 -0.36 -11.78 -4.43
C ARG A 63 1.00 -11.35 -3.85
N PRO A 64 1.66 -12.21 -3.03
CA PRO A 64 2.91 -11.84 -2.37
C PRO A 64 4.02 -11.46 -3.34
N HIS A 65 4.05 -12.06 -4.53
CA HIS A 65 5.03 -11.76 -5.57
C HIS A 65 4.91 -10.35 -6.17
N LEU A 66 3.79 -9.64 -5.92
CA LEU A 66 3.55 -8.27 -6.36
C LEU A 66 3.86 -7.22 -5.28
N SER A 67 4.42 -7.64 -4.15
CA SER A 67 4.61 -6.74 -3.01
C SER A 67 5.48 -5.53 -3.37
N ALA A 68 6.52 -5.72 -4.20
CA ALA A 68 7.42 -4.63 -4.59
C ALA A 68 6.71 -3.54 -5.40
N GLU A 69 5.83 -3.93 -6.31
CA GLU A 69 5.01 -3.02 -7.13
C GLU A 69 3.94 -2.30 -6.30
N LEU A 70 3.40 -2.98 -5.29
CA LEU A 70 2.35 -2.44 -4.44
C LEU A 70 2.87 -1.45 -3.38
N ILE A 71 4.05 -1.71 -2.79
CA ILE A 71 4.59 -0.84 -1.73
C ILE A 71 5.11 0.51 -2.27
N VAL A 72 5.21 0.67 -3.59
CA VAL A 72 5.51 1.97 -4.22
C VAL A 72 4.51 3.03 -3.80
N PHE A 73 3.22 2.72 -3.70
CA PHE A 73 2.17 3.70 -3.39
C PHE A 73 2.36 4.41 -2.03
N PRO A 74 2.49 3.70 -0.89
CA PRO A 74 2.75 4.38 0.38
C PRO A 74 4.14 5.02 0.42
N ILE A 75 5.15 4.42 -0.23
CA ILE A 75 6.52 4.96 -0.25
C ILE A 75 6.59 6.30 -0.99
N ASP A 76 5.97 6.42 -2.16
CA ASP A 76 5.89 7.68 -2.91
C ASP A 76 5.23 8.78 -2.08
N ALA A 77 4.15 8.44 -1.37
CA ALA A 77 3.47 9.38 -0.49
C ALA A 77 4.30 9.77 0.73
N MET A 78 5.11 8.87 1.29
CA MET A 78 6.05 9.20 2.36
C MET A 78 7.12 10.19 1.87
N ILE A 79 7.71 9.94 0.70
CA ILE A 79 8.74 10.81 0.10
C ILE A 79 8.14 12.19 -0.18
N ALA A 80 6.98 12.26 -0.83
CA ALA A 80 6.25 13.52 -1.06
C ALA A 80 5.80 14.19 0.25
N GLY A 81 5.67 13.43 1.34
CA GLY A 81 5.43 13.91 2.69
C GLY A 81 6.67 14.42 3.42
N GLY A 82 7.85 14.36 2.79
CA GLY A 82 9.13 14.83 3.30
C GLY A 82 10.03 13.74 3.91
N LEU A 83 9.74 12.45 3.69
CA LEU A 83 10.59 11.37 4.19
C LEU A 83 11.82 11.17 3.29
N ASP A 84 13.02 11.27 3.86
CA ASP A 84 14.30 11.12 3.19
C ASP A 84 15.13 9.92 3.70
N ASP A 85 14.68 9.26 4.76
CA ASP A 85 15.35 8.12 5.39
C ASP A 85 14.53 6.82 5.28
N ALA A 86 15.10 5.84 4.55
CA ALA A 86 14.51 4.52 4.36
C ALA A 86 14.32 3.75 5.68
N GLY A 87 15.14 4.04 6.71
CA GLY A 87 15.09 3.37 8.01
C GLY A 87 13.77 3.58 8.77
N GLN A 88 13.01 4.61 8.42
CA GLN A 88 11.74 4.95 9.06
C GLN A 88 10.53 4.27 8.40
N VAL A 89 10.65 3.81 7.15
CA VAL A 89 9.52 3.31 6.35
C VAL A 89 8.84 2.12 7.03
N ILE A 90 9.63 1.18 7.57
CA ILE A 90 9.09 0.01 8.26
C ILE A 90 8.29 0.41 9.50
N ALA A 91 8.83 1.32 10.31
CA ALA A 91 8.19 1.80 11.53
C ALA A 91 6.86 2.51 11.22
N ILE A 92 6.82 3.34 10.18
CA ILE A 92 5.60 4.04 9.75
C ILE A 92 4.50 3.04 9.37
N GLY A 93 4.82 1.99 8.61
CA GLY A 93 3.84 0.96 8.25
C GLY A 93 3.31 0.18 9.46
N LEU A 94 4.16 -0.05 10.48
CA LEU A 94 3.74 -0.64 11.75
C LEU A 94 2.81 0.29 12.53
N ASP A 95 3.14 1.58 12.60
CA ASP A 95 2.32 2.59 13.28
C ASP A 95 0.93 2.72 12.63
N CYS A 96 0.84 2.63 11.29
CA CYS A 96 -0.43 2.60 10.58
C CYS A 96 -1.32 1.41 10.99
N ALA A 97 -0.72 0.26 11.32
CA ALA A 97 -1.48 -0.92 11.75
C ALA A 97 -2.07 -0.79 13.16
N MET A 98 -1.49 0.05 14.01
CA MET A 98 -1.87 0.21 15.41
C MET A 98 -2.63 1.52 15.70
N ARG A 99 -2.93 2.30 14.66
CA ARG A 99 -3.53 3.63 14.83
C ARG A 99 -4.99 3.52 15.26
N ASP A 100 -5.35 4.19 16.35
CA ASP A 100 -6.71 4.13 16.93
C ASP A 100 -7.79 4.73 16.01
N ALA A 101 -7.45 5.78 15.27
CA ALA A 101 -8.36 6.49 14.36
C ALA A 101 -7.68 6.74 13.00
N PRO A 102 -7.48 5.68 12.19
CA PRO A 102 -6.85 5.80 10.88
C PRO A 102 -7.81 6.45 9.88
N TYR A 103 -7.25 7.07 8.86
CA TYR A 103 -8.00 7.64 7.74
C TYR A 103 -8.81 6.57 6.97
N VAL A 104 -8.24 5.36 6.86
CA VAL A 104 -8.93 4.16 6.37
C VAL A 104 -8.61 3.01 7.31
N GLU A 105 -9.64 2.33 7.78
CA GLU A 105 -9.47 1.18 8.68
C GLU A 105 -8.77 0.02 7.96
N VAL A 106 -7.73 -0.50 8.60
CA VAL A 106 -7.01 -1.69 8.15
C VAL A 106 -7.81 -2.93 8.54
N SER A 107 -8.10 -3.81 7.57
CA SER A 107 -8.74 -5.10 7.87
C SER A 107 -7.87 -5.97 8.80
N GLU A 108 -8.46 -6.90 9.54
CA GLU A 108 -7.72 -7.84 10.41
C GLU A 108 -6.56 -8.56 9.69
N ASP A 109 -6.81 -9.05 8.48
CA ASP A 109 -5.78 -9.68 7.65
C ASP A 109 -4.66 -8.70 7.28
N GLY A 110 -5.03 -7.48 6.87
CA GLY A 110 -4.08 -6.42 6.56
C GLY A 110 -3.23 -6.03 7.77
N GLY A 111 -3.84 -5.95 8.96
CA GLY A 111 -3.13 -5.67 10.21
C GLY A 111 -2.13 -6.77 10.55
N ARG A 112 -2.50 -8.04 10.34
CA ARG A 112 -1.56 -9.18 10.47
C ARG A 112 -0.40 -9.09 9.49
N TRP A 113 -0.65 -8.72 8.23
CA TRP A 113 0.41 -8.54 7.25
C TRP A 113 1.37 -7.41 7.66
N LEU A 114 0.85 -6.25 8.07
CA LEU A 114 1.65 -5.09 8.51
C LEU A 114 2.47 -5.38 9.77
N THR A 115 1.98 -6.22 10.66
CA THR A 115 2.66 -6.54 11.93
C THR A 115 3.62 -7.72 11.83
N GLN A 116 3.41 -8.65 10.90
CA GLN A 116 4.16 -9.92 10.85
C GLN A 116 5.01 -10.08 9.58
N VAL A 117 4.56 -9.56 8.44
CA VAL A 117 5.24 -9.74 7.15
C VAL A 117 6.03 -8.50 6.78
N TRP A 118 5.41 -7.33 6.87
CA TRP A 118 6.01 -6.06 6.51
C TRP A 118 7.38 -5.80 7.17
N PRO A 119 7.62 -6.09 8.47
CA PRO A 119 8.95 -5.92 9.07
C PRO A 119 10.04 -6.77 8.43
N GLY A 120 9.67 -7.91 7.82
CA GLY A 120 10.58 -8.79 7.10
C GLY A 120 10.92 -8.31 5.68
N LEU A 121 10.25 -7.27 5.17
CA LEU A 121 10.46 -6.74 3.82
C LEU A 121 11.55 -5.66 3.74
N GLY A 122 12.35 -5.46 4.80
CA GLY A 122 13.31 -4.36 4.91
C GLY A 122 14.17 -4.12 3.65
N ALA A 123 14.78 -5.17 3.10
CA ALA A 123 15.61 -5.05 1.89
C ALA A 123 14.79 -4.65 0.64
N VAL A 124 13.56 -5.13 0.51
CA VAL A 124 12.67 -4.76 -0.61
C VAL A 124 12.21 -3.32 -0.45
N VAL A 125 11.82 -2.93 0.75
CA VAL A 125 11.41 -1.57 1.11
C VAL A 125 12.53 -0.57 0.86
N GLU A 126 13.75 -0.88 1.30
CA GLU A 126 14.92 -0.03 1.06
C GLU A 126 15.19 0.17 -0.43
N ASN A 127 15.20 -0.92 -1.21
CA ASN A 127 15.42 -0.85 -2.65
C ASN A 127 14.35 -0.01 -3.35
N VAL A 128 13.07 -0.21 -3.00
CA VAL A 128 11.97 0.58 -3.58
C VAL A 128 12.10 2.04 -3.16
N PHE A 129 12.32 2.32 -1.87
CA PHE A 129 12.48 3.69 -1.36
C PHE A 129 13.60 4.43 -2.10
N GLN A 130 14.78 3.85 -2.22
CA GLN A 130 15.90 4.48 -2.91
C GLN A 130 15.59 4.74 -4.38
N ALA A 131 14.98 3.77 -5.09
CA ALA A 131 14.60 3.95 -6.48
C ALA A 131 13.57 5.07 -6.66
N ARG A 132 12.60 5.19 -5.74
CA ARG A 132 11.56 6.23 -5.80
C ARG A 132 12.08 7.60 -5.39
N LEU A 133 12.96 7.68 -4.38
CA LEU A 133 13.59 8.93 -3.97
C LEU A 133 14.46 9.50 -5.09
N GLN A 134 15.27 8.67 -5.76
CA GLN A 134 16.07 9.11 -6.90
C GLN A 134 15.19 9.61 -8.06
N ALA A 135 14.06 8.96 -8.33
CA ALA A 135 13.12 9.43 -9.35
C ALA A 135 12.50 10.78 -8.98
N ALA A 136 12.08 10.98 -7.73
CA ALA A 136 11.51 12.24 -7.26
C ALA A 136 12.51 13.40 -7.35
N LEU A 137 13.78 13.17 -6.98
CA LEU A 137 14.83 14.19 -7.08
C LEU A 137 15.16 14.55 -8.54
N ALA A 138 15.11 13.58 -9.46
CA ALA A 138 15.32 13.84 -10.87
C ALA A 138 14.18 14.68 -11.49
N ASP A 139 12.94 14.45 -11.06
CA ASP A 139 11.79 15.24 -11.52
C ASP A 139 11.85 16.70 -11.00
N ASP A 140 12.39 16.93 -9.79
CA ASP A 140 12.57 18.28 -9.22
C ASP A 140 13.69 19.10 -9.91
N ASP A 141 14.72 18.44 -10.48
CA ASP A 141 15.83 19.09 -11.18
C ASP A 141 15.46 19.57 -12.60
N ASP A 142 14.33 19.10 -13.15
CA ASP A 142 13.83 19.41 -14.50
C ASP A 142 12.84 20.61 -14.55
N GLU A 143 12.54 21.25 -13.41
CA GLU A 143 11.71 22.49 -13.29
C GLU A 143 12.54 23.80 -13.21
#